data_AF-A0AA96QQU6-F1
#
_entry.id   AF-A0AA96QQU6-F1
#
_cell.length_a   1.000
_cell.length_b   1.000
_cell.length_c   1.000
_cell.angle_alpha   90.00
_cell.angle_beta   90.00
_cell.angle_gamma   90.00
#
_symmetry.space_group_name_H-M   'P 1'
#
loop_
_entity.id
_entity.type
_entity.pdbx_description
1 polymer ?
#
loop_
_entity_poly.entity_id
_entity_poly.type
_entity_poly.pdbx_seq_one_letter_code
_entity_poly.pdbx_strand_id
1 'polypeptide(L)'
;MNLPIVEQEAVRQYPELHTLVVARRSGWIFRTLVESGQTVGIAGSLSRQQYTDAIFVFDRSNVSAARVLDDTYGGGCVWCRERADLEEVVTDLLGLPEPGESGAPNLVKRSSLLWTP
;
A
#
# COMPACT_ATOMS: atom_id res chain seq x y z
N MET A 1 -21.42 -2.62 -22.42
CA MET A 1 -20.07 -2.01 -22.30
C MET A 1 -20.17 -0.93 -21.24
N ASN A 2 -19.54 -1.10 -20.08
CA ASN A 2 -19.48 -0.05 -19.06
C ASN A 2 -18.54 1.04 -19.56
N LEU A 3 -19.05 2.26 -19.69
CA LEU A 3 -18.21 3.42 -20.01
C LEU A 3 -17.20 3.61 -18.86
N PRO A 4 -15.94 3.93 -19.15
CA PRO A 4 -14.96 4.22 -18.11
C PRO A 4 -15.47 5.40 -17.28
N ILE A 5 -15.56 5.20 -15.97
CA ILE A 5 -15.87 6.26 -15.01
C ILE A 5 -14.68 7.24 -14.96
N VAL A 6 -14.95 8.53 -15.06
CA VAL A 6 -13.91 9.56 -14.90
C VAL A 6 -13.56 9.73 -13.42
N GLU A 7 -12.30 10.09 -13.12
CA GLU A 7 -11.78 10.21 -11.75
C GLU A 7 -12.70 11.01 -10.81
N GLN A 8 -13.20 12.16 -11.26
CA GLN A 8 -14.09 13.01 -10.46
C GLN A 8 -15.39 12.30 -10.09
N GLU A 9 -15.96 11.51 -11.00
CA GLU A 9 -17.19 10.77 -10.75
C GLU A 9 -16.92 9.57 -9.85
N ALA A 10 -15.77 8.90 -10.01
CA ALA A 10 -15.35 7.83 -9.11
C ALA A 10 -15.15 8.33 -7.68
N VAL A 11 -14.49 9.47 -7.48
CA VAL A 11 -14.31 10.07 -6.15
C VAL A 11 -15.63 10.56 -5.57
N ARG A 12 -16.54 11.08 -6.40
CA ARG A 12 -17.87 11.49 -5.93
C ARG A 12 -18.70 10.30 -5.42
N GLN A 13 -18.60 9.15 -6.08
CA GLN A 13 -19.29 7.92 -5.67
C GLN A 13 -18.57 7.20 -4.51
N TYR A 14 -17.24 7.28 -4.48
CA TYR A 14 -16.36 6.61 -3.51
C TYR A 14 -15.33 7.62 -2.98
N PRO A 15 -15.70 8.48 -2.01
CA PRO A 15 -14.85 9.54 -1.50
C PRO A 15 -13.48 9.07 -0.98
N GLU A 16 -13.41 7.87 -0.42
CA GLU A 16 -12.18 7.26 0.09
C GLU A 16 -11.10 7.07 -1.00
N LEU A 17 -11.50 6.96 -2.27
CA LEU A 17 -10.57 6.85 -3.40
C LEU A 17 -9.77 8.14 -3.62
N HIS A 18 -10.22 9.27 -3.07
CA HIS A 18 -9.47 10.52 -3.12
C HIS A 18 -8.04 10.35 -2.56
N THR A 19 -7.89 9.56 -1.51
CA THR A 19 -6.58 9.30 -0.89
C THR A 19 -5.60 8.62 -1.85
N LEU A 20 -6.08 7.67 -2.66
CA LEU A 20 -5.29 6.99 -3.69
C LEU A 20 -4.95 7.92 -4.86
N VAL A 21 -5.86 8.83 -5.24
CA VAL A 21 -5.59 9.87 -6.25
C VAL A 21 -4.47 10.81 -5.78
N VAL A 22 -4.51 11.23 -4.51
CA VAL A 22 -3.46 12.06 -3.90
C VAL A 22 -2.14 11.29 -3.89
N ALA A 23 -2.13 10.04 -3.44
CA ALA A 23 -0.94 9.18 -3.44
C ALA A 23 -0.33 9.07 -4.85
N ARG A 24 -1.15 8.83 -5.88
CA ARG A 24 -0.68 8.74 -7.28
C ARG A 24 0.02 10.02 -7.73
N ARG A 25 -0.50 11.19 -7.33
CA ARG A 25 0.11 12.49 -7.66
C ARG A 25 1.45 12.72 -6.93
N SER A 26 1.68 12.03 -5.81
CA SER A 26 2.92 12.05 -5.04
C SER A 26 3.96 11.01 -5.48
N GLY A 27 3.81 10.44 -6.68
CA GLY A 27 4.78 9.51 -7.27
C GLY A 27 4.49 8.03 -7.07
N TRP A 28 3.40 7.68 -6.40
CA TRP A 28 2.97 6.29 -6.29
C TRP A 28 2.59 5.71 -7.66
N ILE A 29 3.04 4.50 -7.92
CA ILE A 29 2.71 3.74 -9.12
C ILE A 29 1.68 2.68 -8.75
N PHE A 30 0.50 2.74 -9.36
CA PHE A 30 -0.57 1.78 -9.14
C PHE A 30 -0.73 0.82 -10.33
N ARG A 31 -1.00 -0.45 -10.03
CA ARG A 31 -1.20 -1.53 -11.00
C ARG A 31 -2.38 -2.39 -10.56
N THR A 32 -3.15 -2.88 -11.53
CA THR A 32 -4.22 -3.83 -11.26
C THR A 32 -3.65 -5.21 -10.98
N LEU A 33 -4.16 -5.87 -9.95
CA LEU A 33 -3.91 -7.28 -9.67
C LEU A 33 -4.95 -8.12 -10.40
N VAL A 34 -4.49 -9.07 -11.20
CA VAL A 34 -5.34 -9.93 -12.03
C VAL A 34 -5.04 -11.39 -11.71
N GLU A 35 -6.08 -12.14 -11.31
CA GLU A 35 -6.01 -13.59 -11.13
C GLU A 35 -7.06 -14.25 -12.02
N SER A 36 -6.65 -15.27 -12.78
CA SER A 36 -7.55 -16.01 -13.69
C SER A 36 -8.35 -15.09 -14.65
N GLY A 37 -7.75 -13.97 -15.08
CA GLY A 37 -8.37 -12.99 -15.96
C GLY A 37 -9.37 -12.04 -15.28
N GLN A 38 -9.56 -12.13 -13.96
CA GLN A 38 -10.41 -11.23 -13.18
C GLN A 38 -9.56 -10.24 -12.39
N THR A 39 -10.01 -8.99 -12.31
CA THR A 39 -9.39 -8.01 -11.40
C THR A 39 -9.74 -8.38 -9.97
N VAL A 40 -8.72 -8.68 -9.17
CA VAL A 40 -8.87 -9.05 -7.76
C VAL A 40 -8.45 -7.94 -6.80
N GLY A 41 -7.78 -6.90 -7.30
CA GLY A 41 -7.39 -5.76 -6.48
C GLY A 41 -6.48 -4.78 -7.20
N ILE A 42 -5.90 -3.88 -6.42
CA ILE A 42 -4.95 -2.87 -6.86
C ILE A 42 -3.72 -2.93 -5.96
N ALA A 43 -2.53 -2.96 -6.55
CA ALA A 43 -1.27 -2.77 -5.84
C ALA A 43 -0.70 -1.39 -6.18
N GLY A 44 -0.30 -0.65 -5.16
CA GLY A 44 0.47 0.58 -5.28
C GLY A 44 1.86 0.39 -4.71
N SER A 45 2.87 1.01 -5.31
CA SER A 45 4.19 1.10 -4.72
C SER A 45 4.85 2.46 -4.90
N LEU A 46 5.74 2.78 -3.96
CA LEU A 46 6.57 3.97 -3.96
C LEU A 46 7.93 3.63 -3.36
N SER A 47 8.98 3.73 -4.16
CA SER A 47 10.35 3.46 -3.71
C SER A 47 11.07 4.75 -3.34
N ARG A 48 11.76 4.75 -2.20
CA ARG A 48 12.55 5.87 -1.68
C ARG A 48 13.81 5.33 -0.99
N GLN A 49 14.99 5.77 -1.44
CA GLN A 49 16.27 5.24 -0.96
C GLN A 49 16.29 3.70 -1.04
N GLN A 50 16.68 3.01 0.03
CA GLN A 50 16.67 1.54 0.14
C GLN A 50 15.31 0.94 0.53
N TYR A 51 14.22 1.74 0.58
CA TYR A 51 12.91 1.27 1.00
C TYR A 51 11.90 1.31 -0.14
N THR A 52 10.94 0.39 -0.09
CA THR A 52 9.74 0.43 -0.91
C THR A 52 8.50 0.34 -0.03
N ASP A 53 7.64 1.34 -0.16
CA ASP A 53 6.30 1.30 0.38
C ASP A 53 5.39 0.58 -0.62
N ALA A 54 4.54 -0.30 -0.11
CA ALA A 54 3.57 -1.05 -0.88
C ALA A 54 2.20 -0.98 -0.21
N ILE A 55 1.15 -0.85 -1.01
CA ILE A 55 -0.25 -0.94 -0.59
C ILE A 55 -0.98 -1.91 -1.50
N PHE A 56 -1.82 -2.76 -0.92
CA PHE A 56 -2.66 -3.74 -1.60
C PHE A 56 -4.10 -3.49 -1.19
N VAL A 57 -4.95 -3.16 -2.15
CA VAL A 57 -6.37 -2.86 -1.96
C VAL A 57 -7.18 -3.95 -2.65
N PHE A 58 -7.83 -4.82 -1.89
CA PHE A 58 -8.72 -5.86 -2.42
C PHE A 58 -10.18 -5.42 -2.37
N ASP A 59 -10.56 -4.77 -1.27
CA ASP A 59 -11.84 -4.08 -1.10
C ASP A 59 -11.69 -2.96 -0.06
N ARG A 60 -12.81 -2.29 0.31
CA ARG A 60 -12.80 -1.13 1.21
C ARG A 60 -12.30 -1.46 2.63
N SER A 61 -12.43 -2.71 3.06
CA SER A 61 -12.10 -3.24 4.40
C SER A 61 -10.93 -4.23 4.41
N ASN A 62 -10.45 -4.61 3.24
CA ASN A 62 -9.33 -5.52 3.06
C ASN A 62 -8.21 -4.79 2.34
N VAL A 63 -7.55 -3.92 3.09
CA VAL A 63 -6.36 -3.20 2.66
C VAL A 63 -5.18 -3.61 3.54
N SER A 64 -4.05 -3.82 2.89
CA SER A 64 -2.78 -4.12 3.54
C SER A 64 -1.69 -3.20 2.99
N ALA A 65 -0.75 -2.80 3.83
CA ALA A 65 0.42 -2.04 3.41
C ALA A 65 1.66 -2.48 4.16
N ALA A 66 2.80 -2.25 3.54
CA ALA A 66 4.09 -2.52 4.14
C ALA A 66 5.15 -1.52 3.66
N ARG A 67 6.14 -1.27 4.51
CA ARG A 67 7.43 -0.72 4.12
C ARG A 67 8.45 -1.85 4.16
N VAL A 68 9.09 -2.12 3.04
CA VAL A 68 10.12 -3.16 2.92
C VAL A 68 11.49 -2.53 2.65
N LEU A 69 12.52 -3.11 3.27
CA LEU A 69 13.92 -2.83 3.01
C LEU A 69 14.38 -3.68 1.82
N ASP A 70 15.13 -3.08 0.90
CA ASP A 70 15.74 -3.77 -0.23
C ASP A 70 16.72 -4.87 0.23
N ASP A 71 16.74 -5.99 -0.48
CA ASP A 71 17.54 -7.17 -0.13
C ASP A 71 19.05 -6.89 -0.08
N THR A 72 19.54 -5.93 -0.89
CA THR A 72 20.94 -5.49 -0.89
C THR A 72 21.36 -4.90 0.47
N TYR A 73 20.38 -4.44 1.26
CA TYR A 73 20.57 -3.81 2.56
C TYR A 73 20.13 -4.70 3.73
N GLY A 74 19.86 -5.99 3.47
CA GLY A 74 19.46 -6.99 4.46
C GLY A 74 18.02 -7.48 4.32
N GLY A 75 17.20 -6.79 3.52
CA GLY A 75 15.86 -7.23 3.15
C GLY A 75 14.83 -7.17 4.29
N GLY A 76 13.57 -7.32 3.92
CA GLY A 76 12.49 -7.62 4.85
C GLY A 76 11.56 -6.44 5.21
N CYS A 77 10.47 -6.78 5.89
CA CYS A 77 9.41 -5.84 6.25
C CYS A 77 9.76 -5.07 7.52
N VAL A 78 9.88 -3.75 7.45
CA VAL A 78 10.16 -2.89 8.62
C VAL A 78 8.90 -2.28 9.23
N TRP A 79 7.81 -2.25 8.46
CA TRP A 79 6.49 -1.83 8.93
C TRP A 79 5.42 -2.54 8.12
N CYS A 80 4.31 -2.90 8.76
CA CYS A 80 3.14 -3.41 8.06
C CYS A 80 1.86 -3.09 8.82
N ARG A 81 0.79 -2.99 8.05
CA ARG A 81 -0.61 -2.96 8.48
C ARG A 81 -1.40 -3.91 7.59
N GLU A 82 -2.24 -4.74 8.18
CA GLU A 82 -2.98 -5.78 7.46
C GLU A 82 -4.45 -5.74 7.86
N ARG A 83 -5.35 -6.11 6.92
CA ARG A 83 -6.80 -6.25 7.14
C ARG A 83 -7.44 -5.02 7.80
N ALA A 84 -7.13 -3.85 7.24
CA ALA A 84 -7.66 -2.58 7.72
C ALA A 84 -8.39 -1.83 6.59
N ASP A 85 -9.12 -0.79 6.98
CA ASP A 85 -9.85 0.06 6.04
C ASP A 85 -8.89 0.95 5.25
N LEU A 86 -9.28 1.33 4.02
CA LEU A 86 -8.43 2.10 3.11
C LEU A 86 -7.88 3.40 3.73
N GLU A 87 -8.74 4.16 4.40
CA GLU A 87 -8.36 5.44 5.00
C GLU A 87 -7.34 5.26 6.13
N GLU A 88 -7.55 4.25 6.99
CA GLU A 88 -6.62 3.93 8.08
C GLU A 88 -5.26 3.54 7.52
N VAL A 89 -5.21 2.61 6.56
CA VAL A 89 -3.96 2.13 5.98
C VAL A 89 -3.21 3.25 5.27
N VAL A 90 -3.90 4.08 4.48
CA VAL A 90 -3.25 5.17 3.76
C VAL A 90 -2.75 6.24 4.73
N THR A 91 -3.52 6.56 5.79
CA THR A 91 -3.11 7.52 6.82
C THR A 91 -1.87 7.01 7.57
N ASP A 92 -1.88 5.76 8.03
CA ASP A 92 -0.75 5.16 8.75
C ASP A 92 0.51 5.13 7.87
N LEU A 93 0.38 4.70 6.62
CA LEU A 93 1.51 4.54 5.70
C LEU A 93 2.10 5.87 5.25
N LEU A 94 1.25 6.84 4.87
CA LEU A 94 1.71 8.18 4.45
C LEU A 94 2.16 9.04 5.64
N GLY A 95 1.73 8.69 6.86
CA GLY A 95 2.19 9.31 8.10
C GLY A 95 3.54 8.80 8.59
N LEU A 96 4.12 7.78 7.96
CA LEU A 96 5.45 7.30 8.33
C LEU A 96 6.50 8.37 8.04
N PRO A 97 7.43 8.64 8.99
CA PRO A 97 8.58 9.49 8.72
C PRO A 97 9.40 8.98 7.54
N GLU A 98 10.13 9.88 6.88
CA GLU A 98 10.98 9.49 5.76
C GLU A 98 12.11 8.57 6.22
N PRO A 99 12.61 7.67 5.36
CA PRO A 99 13.80 6.89 5.65
C PRO A 99 14.98 7.76 6.14
N GLY A 100 15.47 7.46 7.34
CA GLY A 100 16.56 8.19 8.00
C GLY A 100 16.12 9.28 8.99
N GLU A 101 14.83 9.61 9.04
CA GLU A 101 14.29 10.55 10.03
C GLU A 101 14.05 9.89 11.39
N SER A 102 13.95 10.72 12.43
CA SER A 102 13.61 10.25 13.77
C SER A 102 12.23 9.60 13.78
N GLY A 103 12.15 8.38 14.32
CA GLY A 103 10.89 7.61 14.36
C GLY A 103 10.59 6.81 13.09
N ALA A 104 11.43 6.89 12.05
CA ALA A 104 11.26 6.07 10.86
C ALA A 104 11.43 4.57 11.19
N PRO A 105 10.51 3.69 10.75
CA PRO A 105 10.64 2.25 10.94
C PRO A 105 11.92 1.73 10.27
N ASN A 106 12.82 1.16 11.07
CA ASN A 106 14.12 0.67 10.60
C ASN A 106 14.41 -0.78 11.01
N LEU A 107 13.64 -1.35 11.92
CA LEU A 107 13.83 -2.72 12.41
C LEU A 107 12.97 -3.68 11.59
N VAL A 108 13.61 -4.65 10.96
CA VAL A 108 12.91 -5.72 10.24
C VAL A 108 12.08 -6.53 11.24
N LYS A 109 10.76 -6.54 11.05
CA LYS A 109 9.85 -7.45 11.75
C LYS A 109 10.26 -8.87 11.38
N ARG A 110 10.74 -9.65 12.36
CA ARG A 110 11.00 -11.08 12.15
C ARG A 110 9.69 -11.76 11.78
N SER A 111 9.70 -12.58 10.73
CA SER A 111 8.61 -13.54 10.53
C SER A 111 8.69 -14.57 11.67
N SER A 112 7.66 -14.62 12.51
CA SER A 112 7.47 -15.78 13.38
C SER A 112 6.96 -16.91 12.49
N LEU A 113 7.85 -17.79 12.05
CA LEU A 113 7.53 -19.03 11.32
C LEU A 113 6.71 -20.05 12.14
N LEU A 114 6.07 -19.64 13.24
CA LEU A 114 5.15 -20.48 13.99
C LEU A 114 3.81 -20.54 13.24
N TRP A 115 3.83 -21.21 12.09
CA TRP A 115 2.64 -21.82 11.53
C TRP A 115 2.16 -22.86 12.55
N THR A 116 1.00 -22.62 13.15
CA THR A 116 0.30 -23.61 13.98
C THR A 116 -0.97 -24.02 13.23
N PRO A 117 -1.16 -25.33 12.96
CA PRO A 117 -2.31 -25.85 12.21
C PRO A 117 -3.65 -25.59 12.91
#